data_AF-A0A939ARC8-F1
#
_entry.id   AF-A0A939ARC8-F1
#
_cell.length_a   1.000
_cell.length_b   1.000
_cell.length_c   1.000
_cell.angle_alpha   90.00
_cell.angle_beta   90.00
_cell.angle_gamma   90.00
#
_symmetry.space_group_name_H-M   'P 1'
#
loop_
_entity.id
_entity.type
_entity.pdbx_description
1 polymer ?
#
loop_
_entity_poly.entity_id
_entity_poly.type
_entity_poly.pdbx_seq_one_letter_code
_entity_poly.pdbx_strand_id
1 'polypeptide(L)'
;MSIANPKSEIRNPKSQIQRWATVLAWMSLIFYLSAQPDLPNLTPGVPHLAEIGGHLTVYGVLAVLLWWALRGAGVRRSTAWALALTALYGASDELHQSFVPGRTMTAVDLAFDVVGAGLGLLAARWVCSLRGGLRPGGLLGRILRRLSRVV
;
A
#
# COMPACT_ATOMS: atom_id res chain seq x y z
N MET A 1 -10.70 -2.30 -42.66
CA MET A 1 -9.62 -1.75 -41.81
C MET A 1 -10.29 -1.13 -40.58
N SER A 2 -10.47 -1.91 -39.52
CA SER A 2 -11.11 -1.45 -38.27
C SER A 2 -10.03 -0.89 -37.35
N ILE A 3 -10.04 0.42 -37.12
CA ILE A 3 -9.13 1.06 -36.19
C ILE A 3 -9.62 0.68 -34.78
N ALA A 4 -8.97 -0.32 -34.19
CA ALA A 4 -9.20 -0.67 -32.79
C ALA A 4 -8.99 0.59 -31.94
N ASN A 5 -10.04 1.00 -31.22
CA ASN A 5 -9.99 2.11 -30.29
C ASN A 5 -9.00 1.76 -29.15
N PRO A 6 -7.89 2.50 -28.97
CA PRO A 6 -6.87 2.16 -27.97
C PRO A 6 -7.34 2.28 -26.51
N LYS A 7 -8.58 2.76 -26.28
CA LYS A 7 -9.20 2.86 -24.95
C LYS A 7 -9.86 1.57 -24.46
N SER A 8 -9.98 0.55 -25.31
CA SER A 8 -10.58 -0.75 -24.95
C SER A 8 -9.53 -1.81 -24.61
N GLU A 9 -8.35 -1.43 -24.11
CA GLU A 9 -7.57 -2.34 -23.27
C GLU A 9 -8.36 -2.53 -21.96
N ILE A 10 -9.45 -3.29 -22.07
CA ILE A 10 -10.42 -3.55 -21.02
C ILE A 10 -9.63 -4.08 -19.82
N ARG A 11 -9.75 -3.40 -18.68
CA ARG A 11 -9.15 -3.82 -17.41
C ARG A 11 -9.43 -5.30 -17.23
N ASN A 12 -8.40 -6.14 -17.36
CA ASN A 12 -8.56 -7.59 -17.31
C ASN A 12 -9.25 -7.96 -15.97
N PRO A 13 -10.49 -8.46 -15.98
CA PRO A 13 -11.26 -8.68 -14.76
C PRO A 13 -10.58 -9.71 -13.85
N LYS A 14 -9.92 -10.72 -14.44
CA LYS A 14 -9.13 -11.71 -13.67
C LYS A 14 -8.00 -11.05 -12.88
N SER A 15 -7.31 -10.08 -13.50
CA SER A 15 -6.25 -9.34 -12.83
C SER A 15 -6.75 -8.42 -11.72
N GLN A 16 -8.00 -7.96 -11.79
CA GLN A 16 -8.62 -7.17 -10.72
C GLN A 16 -9.05 -8.04 -9.55
N ILE A 17 -9.66 -9.19 -9.84
CA ILE A 17 -10.02 -10.17 -8.81
C ILE A 17 -8.78 -10.58 -8.02
N GLN A 18 -7.66 -10.88 -8.70
CA GLN A 18 -6.40 -11.21 -8.03
C GLN A 18 -5.91 -10.09 -7.12
N ARG A 19 -5.96 -8.83 -7.55
CA ARG A 19 -5.54 -7.67 -6.74
C ARG A 19 -6.35 -7.56 -5.45
N TRP A 20 -7.67 -7.62 -5.58
CA TRP A 20 -8.57 -7.52 -4.43
C TRP A 20 -8.48 -8.76 -3.54
N ALA A 21 -8.26 -9.95 -4.09
CA ALA A 21 -7.98 -11.14 -3.31
C ALA A 21 -6.70 -10.98 -2.48
N THR A 22 -5.62 -10.42 -3.04
CA THR A 22 -4.40 -10.12 -2.28
C THR A 22 -4.63 -9.08 -1.17
N VAL A 23 -5.41 -8.02 -1.44
CA VAL A 23 -5.79 -7.03 -0.43
C VAL A 23 -6.54 -7.70 0.72
N LEU A 24 -7.58 -8.48 0.41
CA LEU A 24 -8.40 -9.16 1.41
C LEU A 24 -7.59 -10.19 2.20
N ALA A 25 -6.73 -10.96 1.55
CA ALA A 25 -5.85 -11.90 2.25
C ALA A 25 -4.92 -11.17 3.24
N TRP A 26 -4.39 -10.01 2.86
CA TRP A 26 -3.55 -9.21 3.75
C TRP A 26 -4.34 -8.59 4.90
N MET A 27 -5.55 -8.10 4.65
CA MET A 27 -6.46 -7.63 5.71
C MET A 27 -6.81 -8.77 6.67
N SER A 28 -7.13 -9.97 6.17
CA SER A 28 -7.38 -11.13 7.03
C SER A 28 -6.16 -11.50 7.88
N LEU A 29 -4.95 -11.38 7.34
CA LEU A 29 -3.72 -11.60 8.09
C LEU A 29 -3.56 -10.56 9.21
N ILE A 30 -3.73 -9.26 8.93
CA ILE A 30 -3.65 -8.21 9.94
C ILE A 30 -4.66 -8.47 11.05
N PHE A 31 -5.94 -8.66 10.69
CA PHE A 31 -7.01 -8.94 11.64
C PHE A 31 -6.71 -10.15 12.54
N TYR A 32 -6.18 -11.23 11.96
CA TYR A 32 -5.79 -12.43 12.71
C TYR A 32 -4.65 -12.15 13.69
N LEU A 33 -3.63 -11.40 13.27
CA LEU A 33 -2.51 -11.01 14.13
C LEU A 33 -2.97 -10.09 15.27
N SER A 34 -3.84 -9.13 14.97
CA SER A 34 -4.40 -8.19 15.94
C SER A 34 -5.37 -8.85 16.93
N ALA A 35 -5.93 -10.02 16.60
CA ALA A 35 -6.76 -10.81 17.51
C ALA A 35 -5.95 -11.56 18.60
N GLN A 36 -4.62 -11.62 18.48
CA GLN A 36 -3.80 -12.34 19.45
C GLN A 36 -3.53 -11.48 20.71
N PRO A 37 -3.70 -12.05 21.93
CA PRO A 37 -3.25 -11.40 23.16
C PRO A 37 -1.74 -11.11 23.10
N ASP A 38 -1.28 -10.08 23.82
CA ASP A 38 0.10 -9.61 23.76
C ASP A 38 1.16 -10.72 23.81
N LEU A 39 2.14 -10.60 22.92
CA LEU A 39 3.37 -11.36 22.99
C LEU A 39 4.16 -10.90 24.23
N PRO A 40 4.80 -11.81 24.98
CA PRO A 40 5.61 -11.43 26.13
C PRO A 40 6.65 -10.40 25.73
N ASN A 41 6.80 -9.33 26.52
CA ASN A 41 7.79 -8.27 26.32
C ASN A 41 9.21 -8.87 26.20
N LEU A 42 9.67 -9.10 24.96
CA LEU A 42 10.98 -9.72 24.68
C LEU A 42 12.15 -8.77 24.97
N THR A 43 11.87 -7.46 25.13
CA THR A 43 12.86 -6.41 25.40
C THR A 43 12.39 -5.48 26.52
N PRO A 44 12.66 -5.82 27.80
CA PRO A 44 12.40 -4.92 28.92
C PRO A 44 13.14 -3.60 28.71
N GLY A 45 12.39 -2.49 28.60
CA GLY A 45 12.96 -1.15 28.36
C GLY A 45 12.99 -0.69 26.90
N VAL A 46 12.66 -1.56 25.93
CA VAL A 46 12.43 -1.18 24.52
C VAL A 46 11.14 -1.81 23.93
N PRO A 47 9.99 -1.81 24.62
CA PRO A 47 8.81 -2.58 24.18
C PRO A 47 8.24 -2.11 22.83
N HIS A 48 8.21 -0.80 22.63
CA HIS A 48 7.42 -0.18 21.58
C HIS A 48 8.01 -0.27 20.17
N LEU A 49 9.31 -0.50 19.99
CA LEU A 49 9.93 -0.39 18.66
C LEU A 49 9.53 -1.51 17.70
N ALA A 50 9.36 -2.73 18.20
CA ALA A 50 8.91 -3.86 17.38
C ALA A 50 7.42 -3.73 17.02
N GLU A 51 6.61 -3.27 17.97
CA GLU A 51 5.18 -2.98 17.78
C GLU A 51 5.01 -1.86 16.75
N ILE A 52 5.69 -0.73 16.93
CA ILE A 52 5.73 0.40 15.99
C ILE A 52 6.21 -0.05 14.61
N GLY A 53 7.29 -0.83 14.55
CA GLY A 53 7.81 -1.37 13.30
C GLY A 53 6.81 -2.30 12.60
N GLY A 54 6.08 -3.10 13.37
CA GLY A 54 4.99 -3.95 12.90
C GLY A 54 3.88 -3.12 12.25
N HIS A 55 3.32 -2.17 12.99
CA HIS A 55 2.27 -1.25 12.52
C HIS A 55 2.70 -0.51 11.23
N LEU A 56 3.88 0.13 11.24
CA LEU A 56 4.42 0.80 10.07
C LEU A 56 4.50 -0.12 8.84
N THR A 57 4.94 -1.36 9.03
CA THR A 57 5.15 -2.31 7.95
C THR A 57 3.84 -2.87 7.42
N VAL A 58 2.98 -3.41 8.28
CA VAL A 58 1.76 -4.11 7.85
C VAL A 58 0.76 -3.16 7.20
N TYR A 59 0.61 -1.95 7.73
CA TYR A 59 -0.25 -0.92 7.16
C TYR A 59 0.39 -0.23 5.94
N GLY A 60 1.73 -0.11 5.93
CA GLY A 60 2.46 0.32 4.72
C GLY A 60 2.24 -0.61 3.54
N VAL A 61 2.32 -1.93 3.76
CA VAL A 61 2.03 -2.94 2.73
C VAL A 61 0.56 -2.88 2.31
N LEU A 62 -0.38 -2.79 3.27
CA LEU A 62 -1.81 -2.67 2.97
C LEU A 62 -2.10 -1.46 2.06
N ALA A 63 -1.53 -0.30 2.36
CA ALA A 63 -1.70 0.91 1.56
C ALA A 63 -1.19 0.74 0.11
N VAL A 64 -0.05 0.06 -0.06
CA VAL A 64 0.49 -0.24 -1.40
C VAL A 64 -0.41 -1.20 -2.16
N LEU A 65 -0.95 -2.24 -1.51
CA LEU A 65 -1.86 -3.20 -2.13
C LEU A 65 -3.18 -2.53 -2.54
N LEU A 66 -3.77 -1.71 -1.67
CA LEU A 66 -4.97 -0.92 -1.97
C LEU A 66 -4.70 0.04 -3.12
N TRP A 67 -3.56 0.73 -3.12
CA TRP A 67 -3.18 1.62 -4.22
C TRP A 67 -3.03 0.87 -5.53
N TRP A 68 -2.43 -0.32 -5.52
CA TRP A 68 -2.27 -1.17 -6.69
C TRP A 68 -3.62 -1.68 -7.24
N ALA A 69 -4.55 -2.06 -6.35
CA ALA A 69 -5.91 -2.46 -6.70
C ALA A 69 -6.70 -1.28 -7.29
N LEU A 70 -6.75 -0.14 -6.59
CA LEU A 70 -7.46 1.07 -7.00
C LEU A 70 -6.91 1.65 -8.31
N ARG A 71 -5.59 1.68 -8.49
CA ARG A 71 -4.98 2.09 -9.78
C ARG A 71 -5.31 1.13 -10.90
N GLY A 72 -5.35 -0.18 -10.63
CA GLY A 72 -5.79 -1.19 -11.59
C GLY A 72 -7.23 -0.99 -12.03
N ALA A 73 -8.09 -0.68 -11.06
CA ALA A 73 -9.46 -0.23 -11.26
C ALA A 73 -9.55 1.24 -11.67
N GLY A 74 -8.45 1.85 -12.14
CA GLY A 74 -8.32 3.23 -12.62
C GLY A 74 -9.13 4.27 -11.85
N VAL A 75 -9.20 4.11 -10.54
CA VAL A 75 -9.81 5.06 -9.61
C VAL A 75 -8.96 6.32 -9.61
N ARG A 76 -9.60 7.47 -9.84
CA ARG A 76 -8.95 8.78 -9.72
C ARG A 76 -8.57 9.02 -8.27
N ARG A 77 -7.43 9.69 -8.04
CA ARG A 77 -6.89 9.94 -6.69
C ARG A 77 -6.68 8.65 -5.87
N SER A 78 -6.36 7.54 -6.53
CA SER A 78 -6.09 6.23 -5.90
C SER A 78 -5.12 6.28 -4.72
N THR A 79 -4.11 7.16 -4.72
CA THR A 79 -3.22 7.36 -3.56
C THR A 79 -3.97 7.92 -2.34
N ALA A 80 -4.83 8.92 -2.52
CA ALA A 80 -5.60 9.49 -1.43
C ALA A 80 -6.63 8.49 -0.89
N TRP A 81 -7.30 7.75 -1.78
CA TRP A 81 -8.22 6.69 -1.38
C TRP A 81 -7.52 5.52 -0.67
N ALA A 82 -6.34 5.10 -1.14
CA ALA A 82 -5.58 4.05 -0.47
C ALA A 82 -5.18 4.47 0.95
N LEU A 83 -4.72 5.72 1.12
CA LEU A 83 -4.41 6.26 2.45
C LEU A 83 -5.64 6.31 3.35
N ALA A 84 -6.76 6.86 2.86
CA ALA A 84 -8.00 6.97 3.63
C ALA A 84 -8.56 5.59 4.03
N LEU A 85 -8.56 4.62 3.11
CA LEU A 85 -9.04 3.26 3.40
C LEU A 85 -8.11 2.52 4.37
N THR A 86 -6.80 2.73 4.28
CA THR A 86 -5.84 2.15 5.23
C THR A 86 -6.03 2.75 6.62
N ALA A 87 -6.20 4.07 6.73
CA ALA A 87 -6.47 4.75 7.99
C ALA A 87 -7.80 4.30 8.62
N LEU A 88 -8.85 4.15 7.80
CA LEU A 88 -10.15 3.64 8.26
C LEU A 88 -10.05 2.19 8.75
N TYR A 89 -9.28 1.38 8.04
CA TYR A 89 -9.03 -0.01 8.44
C TYR A 89 -8.22 -0.09 9.74
N GLY A 90 -7.14 0.68 9.89
CA GLY A 90 -6.38 0.76 11.15
C GLY A 90 -7.25 1.22 12.32
N ALA A 91 -8.07 2.25 12.12
CA ALA A 91 -9.03 2.68 13.16
C ALA A 91 -10.03 1.58 13.54
N SER A 92 -10.46 0.76 12.58
CA SER A 92 -11.34 -0.39 12.87
C SER A 92 -10.60 -1.52 13.58
N ASP A 93 -9.31 -1.71 13.30
CA ASP A 93 -8.48 -2.72 13.93
C ASP A 93 -8.16 -2.34 15.39
N GLU A 94 -7.82 -1.08 15.64
CA GLU A 94 -7.67 -0.50 16.98
C GLU A 94 -8.95 -0.65 17.83
N LEU A 95 -10.11 -0.39 17.22
CA LEU A 95 -11.40 -0.65 17.87
C LEU A 95 -11.60 -2.14 18.14
N HIS A 96 -11.22 -3.02 17.22
CA HIS A 96 -11.30 -4.47 17.40
C HIS A 96 -10.39 -4.96 18.54
N GLN A 97 -9.15 -4.45 18.60
CA GLN A 97 -8.19 -4.75 19.65
C GLN A 97 -8.70 -4.32 21.03
N SER A 98 -9.53 -3.27 21.13
CA SER A 98 -10.16 -2.87 22.40
C SER A 98 -11.05 -3.96 23.03
N PHE A 99 -11.48 -4.95 22.25
CA PHE A 99 -12.22 -6.12 22.74
C PHE A 99 -11.33 -7.30 23.11
N VAL A 100 -10.01 -7.23 22.86
CA VAL A 100 -9.05 -8.29 23.19
C VAL A 100 -8.51 -8.07 24.61
N PRO A 101 -8.67 -9.03 25.54
CA PRO A 101 -8.17 -8.88 26.90
C PRO A 101 -6.67 -8.60 26.95
N GLY A 102 -6.28 -7.53 27.66
CA GLY A 102 -4.87 -7.13 27.81
C GLY A 102 -4.38 -6.10 26.79
N ARG A 103 -5.13 -5.85 25.70
CA ARG A 103 -4.82 -4.79 24.73
C ARG A 103 -5.51 -3.47 25.10
N THR A 104 -4.85 -2.37 24.79
CA THR A 104 -5.44 -1.03 24.90
C THR A 104 -5.39 -0.35 23.56
N MET A 105 -6.53 0.18 23.11
CA MET A 105 -6.57 1.04 21.93
C MET A 105 -5.72 2.28 22.17
N THR A 106 -4.79 2.59 21.26
CA THR A 106 -3.99 3.81 21.37
C THR A 106 -4.06 4.66 20.10
N ALA A 107 -4.23 5.97 20.28
CA ALA A 107 -4.14 6.91 19.17
C ALA A 107 -2.73 6.96 18.55
N VAL A 108 -1.72 6.46 19.27
CA VAL A 108 -0.33 6.39 18.83
C VAL A 108 -0.16 5.29 17.78
N ASP A 109 -0.75 4.11 18.00
CA ASP A 109 -0.69 3.00 17.04
C ASP A 109 -1.40 3.37 15.73
N LEU A 110 -2.59 3.97 15.82
CA LEU A 110 -3.28 4.53 14.64
C LEU A 110 -2.43 5.58 13.90
N ALA A 111 -1.69 6.42 14.61
CA ALA A 111 -0.82 7.40 13.98
C ALA A 111 0.33 6.70 13.21
N PHE A 112 0.91 5.64 13.78
CA PHE A 112 1.94 4.85 13.10
C PHE A 112 1.39 4.09 11.90
N ASP A 113 0.15 3.58 11.94
CA ASP A 113 -0.50 2.98 10.76
C ASP A 113 -0.57 3.96 9.59
N VAL A 114 -0.98 5.21 9.89
CA VAL A 114 -1.10 6.27 8.89
C VAL A 114 0.28 6.70 8.36
N VAL A 115 1.29 6.79 9.23
CA VAL A 115 2.68 7.08 8.82
C VAL A 115 3.22 5.96 7.92
N GLY A 116 3.03 4.70 8.30
CA GLY A 116 3.43 3.53 7.53
C GLY A 116 2.77 3.50 6.16
N ALA A 117 1.46 3.74 6.12
CA ALA A 117 0.70 3.89 4.88
C ALA A 117 1.26 4.99 3.98
N GLY A 118 1.57 6.16 4.55
CA GLY A 118 2.19 7.28 3.84
C GLY A 118 3.55 6.90 3.23
N LEU A 119 4.44 6.32 4.03
CA LEU A 119 5.78 5.89 3.60
C LEU A 119 5.70 4.82 2.49
N GLY A 120 4.84 3.81 2.65
CA GLY A 120 4.62 2.77 1.65
C GLY A 120 4.13 3.35 0.31
N LEU A 121 3.18 4.28 0.35
CA LEU A 121 2.67 4.96 -0.84
C LEU A 121 3.74 5.84 -1.52
N LEU A 122 4.56 6.55 -0.75
CA LEU A 122 5.68 7.33 -1.27
C LEU A 122 6.69 6.43 -1.99
N ALA A 123 7.10 5.33 -1.35
CA ALA A 123 8.00 4.36 -1.94
C ALA A 123 7.44 3.76 -3.25
N ALA A 124 6.18 3.33 -3.24
CA ALA A 124 5.54 2.76 -4.43
C ALA A 124 5.44 3.75 -5.60
N ARG A 125 5.19 5.02 -5.31
CA ARG A 125 5.17 6.10 -6.31
C ARG A 125 6.57 6.41 -6.85
N TRP A 126 7.58 6.44 -5.97
CA TRP A 126 8.97 6.63 -6.37
C TRP A 126 9.43 5.50 -7.30
N VAL A 127 9.15 4.24 -6.97
CA VAL A 127 9.46 3.10 -7.85
C VAL A 127 8.75 3.23 -9.21
N CYS A 128 7.50 3.69 -9.25
CA CYS A 128 6.78 3.91 -10.50
C CYS A 128 7.33 5.08 -11.33
N SER A 129 7.83 6.15 -10.69
CA SER A 129 8.43 7.28 -11.41
C SER A 129 9.75 6.89 -12.07
N LEU A 130 10.58 6.10 -11.39
CA LEU A 130 11.83 5.55 -11.93
C LEU A 130 11.55 4.68 -13.17
N ARG A 131 10.58 3.77 -13.08
CA ARG A 131 10.16 2.93 -14.21
C ARG A 131 9.62 3.76 -15.38
N GLY A 132 8.94 4.87 -15.10
CA GLY A 132 8.47 5.81 -16.12
C GLY A 132 9.62 6.53 -16.85
N GLY A 133 10.68 6.90 -16.14
CA GLY A 133 11.85 7.56 -16.69
C GLY A 133 12.67 6.68 -17.64
N LEU A 134 12.79 5.39 -17.35
CA LEU A 134 13.54 4.40 -18.13
C LEU A 134 12.82 3.89 -19.39
N ARG A 135 11.50 4.15 -19.53
CA ARG A 135 10.77 3.76 -20.73
C ARG A 135 11.35 4.47 -21.96
N PRO A 136 11.26 3.87 -23.16
CA PRO A 136 11.71 4.53 -24.39
C PRO A 136 11.12 5.94 -24.51
N GLY A 137 9.88 6.20 -24.12
CA GLY A 137 9.28 7.56 -24.13
C GLY A 137 9.61 8.47 -22.93
N GLY A 138 10.29 7.98 -21.89
CA GLY A 138 10.62 8.70 -20.66
C GLY A 138 11.66 9.80 -20.87
N LEU A 139 11.89 10.63 -19.84
CA LEU A 139 12.88 11.73 -19.91
C LEU A 139 14.26 11.22 -20.35
N LEU A 140 14.77 10.16 -19.73
CA LEU A 140 16.05 9.53 -20.10
C LEU A 140 15.98 8.93 -21.51
N GLY A 141 14.90 8.25 -21.87
CA GLY A 141 14.70 7.72 -23.22
C GLY A 141 14.66 8.82 -24.30
N ARG A 142 14.13 10.00 -23.99
CA ARG A 142 14.16 11.19 -24.88
C ARG A 142 15.57 11.77 -24.99
N ILE A 143 16.32 11.84 -23.90
CA ILE A 143 17.71 12.33 -23.88
C ILE A 143 18.62 11.39 -24.70
N LEU A 144 18.57 10.08 -24.43
CA LEU A 144 19.40 9.08 -25.14
C LEU A 144 19.11 9.04 -26.65
N ARG A 145 17.84 9.17 -27.05
CA ARG A 145 17.47 9.29 -28.48
C ARG A 145 17.95 10.57 -29.14
N ARG A 146 18.11 11.66 -28.38
CA ARG A 146 18.60 12.92 -28.93
C ARG A 146 20.12 12.86 -29.13
N LEU A 147 20.84 12.24 -28.19
CA LEU A 147 22.29 12.05 -28.29
C LEU A 147 22.68 11.11 -29.44
N SER A 148 21.93 10.03 -29.66
CA SER A 148 22.14 9.09 -30.78
C SER A 148 21.78 9.61 -32.17
N ARG A 149 21.24 10.84 -32.29
CA ARG A 149 20.99 11.49 -33.59
C ARG A 149 22.01 12.56 -33.95
N VAL A 150 22.89 12.92 -33.02
CA VAL A 150 23.89 14.00 -33.18
C VAL A 150 25.30 13.41 -33.42
N VAL A 151 25.46 12.11 -33.21
CA VAL A 151 26.64 11.30 -33.55
C VAL A 151 26.27 10.40 -34.71
#